data_AF-A0A6B3G470-F1
#
_entry.id   AF-A0A6B3G470-F1
#
_cell.length_a   1.000
_cell.length_b   1.000
_cell.length_c   1.000
_cell.angle_alpha   90.00
_cell.angle_beta   90.00
_cell.angle_gamma   90.00
#
_symmetry.space_group_name_H-M   'P 1'
#
loop_
_entity.id
_entity.type
_entity.pdbx_description
1 polymer ?
#
loop_
_entity_poly.entity_id
_entity_poly.type
_entity_poly.pdbx_seq_one_letter_code
_entity_poly.pdbx_strand_id
1 'polypeptide(L)'
;PVHPMARAMNAIGYDAAALGNHEFNYGIPVLRKFEEQCDFPLLGANALDAKTLRPAFAPYVIKRMHTPCGRDVRVAVLGLTNPGIAIWDKANVGGKMVFPGLEEQAAKWVPKLRSMG
;
A
#
# COMPACT_ATOMS: atom_id res chain seq x y z
N PRO A 1 -3.51 15.49 17.15
CA PRO A 1 -3.40 14.23 17.93
C PRO A 1 -3.09 13.07 16.96
N VAL A 2 -2.37 12.04 17.43
CA VAL A 2 -2.09 10.83 16.65
C VAL A 2 -3.36 9.98 16.55
N HIS A 3 -3.63 9.39 15.38
CA HIS A 3 -4.74 8.49 15.15
C HIS A 3 -4.57 7.23 16.04
N PRO A 4 -5.60 6.82 16.80
CA PRO A 4 -5.47 5.74 17.77
C PRO A 4 -5.05 4.41 17.12
N MET A 5 -5.51 4.13 15.90
CA MET A 5 -5.07 2.94 15.16
C MET A 5 -3.60 3.01 14.74
N ALA A 6 -3.10 4.18 14.31
CA ALA A 6 -1.67 4.31 13.97
C ALA A 6 -0.82 4.04 15.21
N ARG A 7 -1.17 4.64 16.35
CA ARG A 7 -0.50 4.40 17.63
C ARG A 7 -0.49 2.92 18.02
N ALA A 8 -1.62 2.22 17.89
CA ALA A 8 -1.71 0.81 18.24
C ALA A 8 -0.88 -0.08 17.29
N MET A 9 -0.97 0.16 15.98
CA MET A 9 -0.24 -0.62 14.97
C MET A 9 1.27 -0.41 15.07
N ASN A 10 1.72 0.80 15.37
CA ASN A 10 3.13 1.10 15.64
C ASN A 10 3.62 0.33 16.87
N ALA A 11 2.83 0.31 17.96
CA ALA A 11 3.19 -0.41 19.18
C ALA A 11 3.26 -1.94 18.97
N ILE A 12 2.47 -2.49 18.05
CA ILE A 12 2.53 -3.91 17.66
C ILE A 12 3.78 -4.20 16.80
N GLY A 13 4.29 -3.20 16.07
CA GLY A 13 5.45 -3.36 15.19
C GLY A 13 5.10 -3.94 13.82
N TYR A 14 4.04 -3.43 13.19
CA TYR A 14 3.68 -3.81 11.82
C TYR A 14 4.85 -3.58 10.84
N ASP A 15 5.05 -4.51 9.89
CA ASP A 15 6.05 -4.35 8.83
C ASP A 15 5.54 -3.54 7.62
N ALA A 16 4.25 -3.63 7.34
CA ALA A 16 3.52 -2.91 6.28
C ALA A 16 2.01 -3.16 6.42
N ALA A 17 1.20 -2.35 5.72
CA ALA A 17 -0.22 -2.61 5.54
C ALA A 17 -0.64 -2.32 4.09
N ALA A 18 -1.44 -3.20 3.48
CA ALA A 18 -2.07 -2.90 2.20
C ALA A 18 -3.26 -1.96 2.41
N LEU A 19 -3.37 -0.93 1.56
CA LEU A 19 -4.53 -0.05 1.56
C LEU A 19 -5.78 -0.81 1.10
N GLY A 20 -6.82 -0.81 1.91
CA GLY A 20 -8.17 -1.20 1.51
C GLY A 20 -8.91 -0.05 0.84
N ASN A 21 -10.19 -0.29 0.51
CA ASN A 21 -11.03 0.75 -0.06
C ASN A 21 -11.44 1.81 0.97
N HIS A 22 -11.61 1.43 2.24
CA HIS A 22 -12.11 2.32 3.28
C HIS A 22 -11.13 3.43 3.67
N GLU A 23 -9.84 3.24 3.42
CA GLU A 23 -8.81 4.27 3.61
C GLU A 23 -9.06 5.52 2.75
N PHE A 24 -9.83 5.41 1.66
CA PHE A 24 -10.14 6.52 0.75
C PHE A 24 -11.44 7.27 1.10
N ASN A 25 -12.23 6.79 2.06
CA ASN A 25 -13.56 7.35 2.40
C ASN A 25 -13.54 8.79 2.89
N TYR A 26 -12.44 9.21 3.51
CA TYR A 26 -12.30 10.54 4.09
C TYR A 26 -11.38 11.46 3.26
N GLY A 27 -11.03 11.04 2.05
CA GLY A 27 -10.18 11.78 1.13
C GLY A 27 -8.68 11.59 1.35
N ILE A 28 -7.94 11.85 0.27
CA ILE A 28 -6.48 11.66 0.21
C ILE A 28 -5.72 12.44 1.31
N PRO A 29 -6.06 13.70 1.66
CA PRO A 29 -5.34 14.41 2.71
C PRO A 29 -5.41 13.74 4.09
N VAL A 30 -6.56 13.17 4.44
CA VAL A 30 -6.73 12.44 5.71
C VAL A 30 -5.92 11.16 5.68
N LEU A 31 -5.94 10.43 4.56
CA LEU A 31 -5.11 9.24 4.37
C LEU A 31 -3.61 9.53 4.48
N ARG A 32 -3.12 10.62 3.89
CA ARG A 32 -1.72 11.04 4.01
C ARG A 32 -1.34 11.38 5.44
N LYS A 33 -2.23 12.05 6.17
CA LYS A 33 -2.00 12.34 7.59
C LYS A 33 -1.95 11.07 8.44
N PHE A 34 -2.72 10.04 8.09
CA PHE A 34 -2.62 8.73 8.73
C PHE A 34 -1.31 8.03 8.37
N GLU A 35 -0.90 8.05 7.09
CA GLU A 35 0.37 7.51 6.61
C GLU A 35 1.57 8.14 7.34
N GLU A 36 1.59 9.46 7.53
CA GLU A 36 2.62 10.20 8.28
C GLU A 36 2.72 9.78 9.76
N GLN A 37 1.70 9.13 10.30
CA GLN A 37 1.63 8.68 11.70
C GLN A 37 1.99 7.20 11.87
N CYS A 38 2.13 6.44 10.78
CA CYS A 38 2.51 5.03 10.81
C CYS A 38 4.03 4.89 10.74
N ASP A 39 4.60 4.01 11.55
CA ASP A 39 6.04 3.67 11.52
C ASP A 39 6.38 2.62 10.45
N PHE A 40 5.40 2.30 9.60
CA PHE A 40 5.45 1.29 8.55
C PHE A 40 4.75 1.81 7.28
N PRO A 41 5.13 1.32 6.08
CA PRO A 41 4.55 1.80 4.84
C PRO A 41 3.11 1.31 4.62
N LEU A 42 2.27 2.19 4.10
CA LEU A 42 0.99 1.83 3.48
C LEU A 42 1.24 1.48 2.00
N LEU A 43 0.75 0.31 1.58
CA LEU A 43 1.07 -0.28 0.29
C LEU A 43 -0.10 -0.20 -0.68
N GLY A 44 0.16 0.18 -1.93
CA GLY A 44 -0.86 0.32 -2.97
C GLY A 44 -0.28 0.43 -4.39
N ALA A 45 0.18 -0.68 -4.94
CA ALA A 45 0.87 -0.74 -6.24
C ALA A 45 -0.01 -0.38 -7.44
N ASN A 46 -1.33 -0.58 -7.31
CA ASN A 46 -2.33 -0.20 -8.30
C ASN A 46 -3.08 1.10 -7.92
N ALA A 47 -2.71 1.78 -6.85
CA ALA A 47 -3.24 3.09 -6.51
C ALA A 47 -2.36 4.16 -7.18
N LEU A 48 -2.67 4.52 -8.43
CA LEU A 48 -1.80 5.35 -9.25
C LEU A 48 -2.24 6.81 -9.24
N ASP A 49 -1.29 7.74 -9.29
CA ASP A 49 -1.57 9.14 -9.58
C ASP A 49 -2.14 9.28 -11.01
N ALA A 50 -3.26 9.99 -11.15
CA ALA A 50 -4.01 10.04 -12.41
C ALA A 50 -3.27 10.78 -13.55
N LYS A 51 -2.26 11.60 -13.23
CA LYS A 51 -1.50 12.37 -14.22
C LYS A 51 -0.25 11.62 -14.68
N THR A 52 0.49 11.05 -13.74
CA THR A 52 1.79 10.44 -13.99
C THR A 52 1.72 8.93 -14.18
N LEU A 53 0.61 8.30 -13.77
CA LEU A 53 0.40 6.85 -13.76
C LEU A 53 1.47 6.09 -12.96
N ARG A 54 2.12 6.78 -12.02
CA ARG A 54 3.06 6.18 -11.06
C ARG A 54 2.31 5.82 -9.77
N PRO A 55 2.73 4.78 -9.04
CA PRO A 55 2.15 4.48 -7.73
C PRO A 55 2.19 5.70 -6.83
N ALA A 56 1.03 6.08 -6.30
CA ALA A 56 0.91 7.19 -5.36
C ALA A 56 1.34 6.77 -3.94
N PHE A 57 1.28 5.47 -3.65
CA PHE A 57 1.76 4.87 -2.40
C PHE A 57 2.89 3.90 -2.71
N ALA A 58 3.64 3.49 -1.69
CA ALA A 58 4.68 2.47 -1.86
C ALA A 58 4.05 1.21 -2.49
N PRO A 59 4.57 0.68 -3.60
CA PRO A 59 3.96 -0.50 -4.22
C PRO A 59 4.19 -1.76 -3.37
N TYR A 60 5.35 -1.85 -2.74
CA TYR A 60 5.79 -3.01 -1.96
C TYR A 60 6.80 -2.61 -0.89
N VAL A 61 7.08 -3.55 0.02
CA VAL A 61 8.28 -3.55 0.86
C VAL A 61 9.02 -4.88 0.70
N ILE A 62 10.34 -4.89 0.83
CA ILE A 62 11.13 -6.13 0.93
C ILE A 62 11.81 -6.13 2.29
N LYS A 63 11.57 -7.17 3.07
CA LYS A 63 12.12 -7.35 4.41
C LYS A 63 12.97 -8.62 4.46
N ARG A 64 14.07 -8.56 5.20
CA ARG A 64 14.84 -9.76 5.56
C ARG A 64 14.26 -10.28 6.87
N MET A 65 13.79 -11.52 6.85
CA MET A 65 13.24 -12.21 8.01
C MET A 65 14.25 -13.23 8.50
N HIS A 66 14.59 -13.14 9.79
CA HIS A 66 15.42 -14.14 10.45
C HIS A 66 14.60 -15.39 10.71
N THR A 67 15.15 -16.56 10.40
CA THR A 67 14.51 -17.83 10.70
C THR A 67 15.27 -18.52 11.83
N PRO A 68 14.59 -19.07 12.86
CA PRO A 68 15.28 -19.62 14.04
C PRO A 68 16.23 -20.79 13.72
N CYS A 69 15.93 -21.56 12.68
CA CYS A 69 16.63 -22.81 12.36
C CYS A 69 17.11 -22.87 10.90
N GLY A 70 17.13 -21.75 10.18
CA GLY A 70 17.43 -21.72 8.75
C GLY A 70 18.14 -20.46 8.31
N ARG A 71 18.35 -20.33 7.00
CA ARG A 71 18.86 -19.09 6.43
C ARG A 71 17.82 -17.98 6.51
N ASP A 72 18.27 -16.75 6.66
CA ASP A 72 17.41 -15.59 6.49
C ASP A 72 16.72 -15.62 5.12
N VAL A 73 15.44 -15.28 5.12
CA VAL A 73 14.65 -15.20 3.89
C VAL A 73 14.33 -13.75 3.57
N ARG A 74 14.33 -13.41 2.29
CA ARG A 74 13.81 -12.12 1.82
C ARG A 74 12.35 -12.30 1.45
N VAL A 75 11.49 -11.48 2.05
CA VAL A 75 10.06 -11.50 1.82
C VAL A 75 9.67 -10.17 1.20
N ALA A 76 9.12 -10.23 -0.01
CA ALA A 76 8.48 -9.08 -0.64
C ALA A 76 6.98 -9.10 -0.32
N VAL A 77 6.47 -7.99 0.20
CA VAL A 77 5.03 -7.77 0.43
C VAL A 77 4.56 -6.76 -0.60
N LEU A 78 3.69 -7.19 -1.52
CA LEU A 78 3.08 -6.35 -2.55
C LEU A 78 1.68 -5.92 -2.08
N GLY A 79 1.40 -4.61 -2.06
CA GLY A 79 0.06 -4.10 -1.74
C GLY A 79 -0.75 -3.88 -3.01
N LEU A 80 -2.00 -4.36 -3.02
CA LEU A 80 -2.97 -4.09 -4.07
C LEU A 80 -4.31 -3.72 -3.42
N THR A 81 -5.01 -2.77 -4.00
CA THR A 81 -6.26 -2.22 -3.48
C THR A 81 -7.41 -2.40 -4.47
N ASN A 82 -8.65 -2.38 -4.00
CA ASN A 82 -9.82 -2.71 -4.81
C ASN A 82 -10.09 -1.63 -5.88
N PRO A 83 -10.13 -1.95 -7.18
CA PRO A 83 -10.45 -1.00 -8.25
C PRO A 83 -11.80 -0.27 -8.09
N GLY A 84 -12.74 -0.85 -7.34
CA GLY A 84 -14.05 -0.27 -7.05
C GLY A 84 -14.00 1.09 -6.35
N ILE A 85 -12.88 1.47 -5.74
CA ILE A 85 -12.63 2.79 -5.14
C ILE A 85 -12.89 3.92 -6.16
N ALA A 86 -12.57 3.71 -7.44
CA ALA A 86 -12.81 4.68 -8.50
C ALA A 86 -14.30 5.06 -8.64
N ILE A 87 -15.20 4.16 -8.23
CA ILE A 87 -16.65 4.34 -8.28
C ILE A 87 -17.18 4.76 -6.90
N TRP A 88 -16.87 3.99 -5.84
CA TRP A 88 -17.43 4.20 -4.50
C TRP A 88 -16.97 5.52 -3.87
N ASP A 89 -15.72 5.91 -4.11
CA ASP A 89 -15.10 7.11 -3.54
C ASP A 89 -14.80 8.15 -4.61
N LYS A 90 -15.57 8.16 -5.71
CA LYS A 90 -15.35 9.06 -6.87
C LYS A 90 -15.20 10.53 -6.47
N ALA A 91 -15.97 11.01 -5.49
CA ALA A 91 -15.86 12.38 -4.98
C ALA A 91 -14.49 12.68 -4.35
N ASN A 92 -13.85 11.68 -3.74
CA ASN A 92 -12.57 11.80 -3.07
C ASN A 92 -11.39 11.64 -4.04
N VAL A 93 -11.49 10.69 -4.99
CA VAL A 93 -10.36 10.25 -5.83
C VAL A 93 -10.44 10.66 -7.30
N GLY A 94 -11.62 11.07 -7.79
CA GLY A 94 -11.85 11.39 -9.20
C GLY A 94 -10.90 12.46 -9.73
N GLY A 95 -10.22 12.17 -10.84
CA GLY A 95 -9.22 13.05 -11.46
C GLY A 95 -7.89 13.17 -10.70
N LYS A 96 -7.76 12.52 -9.53
CA LYS A 96 -6.55 12.52 -8.70
C LYS A 96 -5.84 11.18 -8.76
N MET A 97 -6.60 10.08 -8.73
CA MET A 97 -6.06 8.73 -8.76
C MET A 97 -6.84 7.81 -9.71
N VAL A 98 -6.15 6.78 -10.21
CA VAL A 98 -6.75 5.69 -10.97
C VAL A 98 -6.33 4.35 -10.35
N PHE A 99 -7.19 3.34 -10.50
CA PHE A 99 -7.04 2.05 -9.86
C PHE A 99 -7.13 0.90 -10.87
N PRO A 100 -6.05 0.58 -11.61
CA PRO A 100 -6.04 -0.54 -12.54
C PRO A 100 -6.28 -1.89 -11.84
N GLY A 101 -6.60 -2.92 -12.64
CA GLY A 101 -6.98 -4.23 -12.15
C GLY A 101 -5.92 -4.91 -11.30
N LEU A 102 -6.37 -5.70 -10.33
CA LEU A 102 -5.48 -6.44 -9.41
C LEU A 102 -4.56 -7.41 -10.17
N GLU A 103 -5.13 -8.22 -11.06
CA GLU A 103 -4.40 -9.21 -11.84
C GLU A 103 -3.36 -8.58 -12.77
N GLU A 104 -3.74 -7.50 -13.46
CA GLU A 104 -2.86 -6.74 -14.35
C GLU A 104 -1.64 -6.19 -13.60
N GLN A 105 -1.86 -5.56 -12.44
CA GLN A 105 -0.77 -4.99 -11.65
C GLN A 105 0.04 -6.06 -10.94
N ALA A 106 -0.56 -7.18 -10.52
CA ALA A 106 0.17 -8.33 -10.00
C ALA A 106 1.10 -8.93 -11.08
N ALA A 107 0.60 -9.14 -12.30
CA ALA A 107 1.38 -9.65 -13.43
C ALA A 107 2.57 -8.74 -13.77
N LYS A 108 2.44 -7.43 -13.57
CA LYS A 108 3.52 -6.45 -13.74
C LYS A 108 4.56 -6.50 -12.60
N TRP A 109 4.10 -6.50 -11.35
CA TRP A 109 4.98 -6.33 -10.19
C TRP A 109 5.65 -7.62 -9.72
N VAL A 110 4.96 -8.75 -9.77
CA VAL A 110 5.50 -10.02 -9.26
C VAL A 110 6.79 -10.45 -9.98
N PRO A 111 6.91 -10.42 -11.32
CA PRO A 111 8.16 -10.75 -11.99
C PRO A 111 9.30 -9.80 -11.62
N LYS A 112 9.00 -8.50 -11.51
CA LYS A 112 9.96 -7.47 -11.10
C LYS A 112 10.46 -7.69 -9.67
N LEU A 113 9.60 -8.10 -8.75
CA LEU A 113 10.00 -8.43 -7.39
C LEU A 113 10.88 -9.67 -7.32
N ARG A 114 10.53 -10.72 -8.09
CA ARG A 114 11.35 -11.93 -8.20
C ARG A 114 12.73 -11.68 -8.78
N SER A 115 12.86 -10.74 -9.72
CA SER A 115 14.17 -10.41 -10.31
C SER A 115 15.08 -9.60 -9.35
N MET A 116 14.53 -9.10 -8.24
CA MET A 116 15.31 -8.39 -7.22
C MET A 116 16.01 -9.32 -6.22
N GLY A 117 15.94 -10.65 -6.41
CA GLY A 117 16.61 -11.70 -5.62
C GLY A 117 15.77 -12.23 -4.47
#